data_AF-A0A9X9NTA3-F1
#
_entry.id   AF-A0A9X9NTA3-F1
#
_cell.length_a   1.000
_cell.length_b   1.000
_cell.length_c   1.000
_cell.angle_alpha   90.00
_cell.angle_beta   90.00
_cell.angle_gamma   90.00
#
_symmetry.space_group_name_H-M   'P 1'
#
loop_
_entity.id
_entity.type
_entity.pdbx_description
1 polymer ?
#
loop_
_entity_poly.entity_id
_entity_poly.type
_entity_poly.pdbx_seq_one_letter_code
_entity_poly.pdbx_strand_id
1 'polypeptide(L)'
;MQPASGSGIAVAMQQDHPIVGFRQDRIGARIICLLNVMRLSRKFDVTGKYLWLSDATGPYADLLDPGDVLADSTIAAHVQVVGRAPDLTGRQNIGVVARRVSQRQFAQMLDQGHRFVCDAMAEPVVFMDESAADVAAEMRGVAADLALAAPLRTALQDCVQMLGHWGNGQIAAIHVRRGDILDAHP
;
A
#
# COMPACT_ATOMS: atom_id res chain seq x y z
N MET A 1 -46.33 6.06 23.21
CA MET A 1 -45.31 5.06 23.58
C MET A 1 -44.99 4.26 22.32
N GLN A 2 -43.96 4.67 21.58
CA GLN A 2 -43.46 3.99 20.39
C GLN A 2 -42.04 3.54 20.71
N PRO A 3 -41.61 2.31 20.34
CA PRO A 3 -40.28 1.86 20.66
C PRO A 3 -39.27 2.52 19.72
N ALA A 4 -38.22 3.08 20.32
CA ALA A 4 -36.98 3.42 19.65
C ALA A 4 -36.31 2.13 19.16
N SER A 5 -35.91 2.08 17.90
CA SER A 5 -35.15 0.96 17.36
C SER A 5 -34.08 1.44 16.39
N GLY A 6 -32.84 1.42 16.86
CA GLY A 6 -31.72 0.89 16.09
C GLY A 6 -31.04 1.82 15.08
N SER A 7 -30.23 2.76 15.57
CA SER A 7 -29.12 3.31 14.79
C SER A 7 -27.83 3.14 15.59
N GLY A 8 -27.39 1.89 15.73
CA GLY A 8 -26.19 1.53 16.50
C GLY A 8 -25.34 0.43 15.86
N ILE A 9 -25.58 0.07 14.60
CA ILE A 9 -24.91 -1.07 13.95
C ILE A 9 -24.47 -0.68 12.54
N ALA A 10 -23.48 0.22 12.41
CA ALA A 10 -22.76 0.42 11.14
C ALA A 10 -21.41 1.16 11.26
N VAL A 11 -20.80 1.25 12.45
CA VAL A 11 -19.55 2.03 12.62
C VAL A 11 -18.35 1.18 13.04
N ALA A 12 -18.56 -0.07 13.47
CA ALA A 12 -17.52 -0.91 14.06
C ALA A 12 -16.89 -1.98 13.14
N MET A 13 -17.31 -2.11 11.88
CA MET A 13 -16.77 -3.16 10.97
C MET A 13 -15.57 -2.74 10.14
N GLN A 14 -15.08 -1.50 10.29
CA GLN A 14 -14.37 -0.85 9.19
C GLN A 14 -12.89 -1.22 9.05
N GLN A 15 -12.26 -1.99 9.95
CA GLN A 15 -10.83 -2.36 9.83
C GLN A 15 -10.46 -3.65 10.59
N ASP A 16 -11.10 -4.81 10.35
CA ASP A 16 -10.69 -6.07 11.01
C ASP A 16 -9.56 -6.82 10.27
N HIS A 17 -8.69 -6.09 9.58
CA HIS A 17 -7.51 -6.67 8.95
C HIS A 17 -6.32 -6.66 9.93
N PRO A 18 -5.64 -7.82 10.14
CA PRO A 18 -4.41 -7.89 10.91
C PRO A 18 -3.37 -6.87 10.47
N ILE A 19 -3.28 -6.64 9.16
CA ILE A 19 -2.39 -5.66 8.53
C ILE A 19 -3.23 -4.64 7.76
N VAL A 20 -3.06 -3.36 8.07
CA VAL A 20 -3.56 -2.27 7.20
C VAL A 20 -2.42 -1.41 6.70
N GLY A 21 -2.53 -0.87 5.49
CA GLY A 21 -1.66 0.20 5.02
C GLY A 21 -2.44 1.51 5.01
N PHE A 22 -1.83 2.61 5.43
CA PHE A 22 -2.46 3.91 5.31
C PHE A 22 -1.42 5.01 5.12
N ARG A 23 -1.63 5.86 4.12
CA ARG A 23 -0.85 7.07 3.87
C ARG A 23 -1.72 8.13 3.20
N GLN A 24 -1.54 9.39 3.59
CA GLN A 24 -2.18 10.54 2.95
C GLN A 24 -1.11 11.33 2.19
N ASP A 25 -0.48 10.67 1.22
CA ASP A 25 0.63 11.21 0.42
C ASP A 25 0.33 11.09 -1.07
N ARG A 26 1.25 11.55 -1.92
CA ARG A 26 1.22 11.34 -3.37
C ARG A 26 1.30 9.85 -3.73
N ILE A 27 0.86 9.53 -4.94
CA ILE A 27 0.65 8.17 -5.43
C ILE A 27 1.85 7.23 -5.25
N GLY A 28 3.09 7.72 -5.44
CA GLY A 28 4.29 6.91 -5.28
C GLY A 28 4.43 6.29 -3.88
N ALA A 29 4.22 7.10 -2.83
CA ALA A 29 4.26 6.60 -1.45
C ALA A 29 3.09 5.67 -1.13
N ARG A 30 1.90 5.93 -1.69
CA ARG A 30 0.74 5.04 -1.56
C ARG A 30 1.01 3.67 -2.18
N ILE A 31 1.61 3.64 -3.38
CA ILE A 31 1.99 2.40 -4.07
C ILE A 31 3.02 1.61 -3.26
N ILE A 32 4.08 2.25 -2.75
CA ILE A 32 5.07 1.54 -1.92
C ILE A 32 4.43 0.94 -0.65
N CYS A 33 3.54 1.69 0.01
CA CYS A 33 2.80 1.20 1.16
C CYS A 33 1.89 0.01 0.78
N LEU A 34 1.12 0.12 -0.31
CA LEU A 34 0.26 -0.95 -0.83
C LEU A 34 1.07 -2.22 -1.16
N LEU A 35 2.21 -2.09 -1.85
CA LEU A 35 3.07 -3.23 -2.18
C LEU A 35 3.60 -3.92 -0.91
N ASN A 36 3.95 -3.16 0.13
CA ASN A 36 4.32 -3.73 1.42
C ASN A 36 3.15 -4.49 2.06
N VAL A 37 1.93 -3.95 2.04
CA VAL A 37 0.74 -4.66 2.54
C VAL A 37 0.54 -5.97 1.78
N MET A 38 0.59 -5.94 0.44
CA MET A 38 0.44 -7.13 -0.40
C MET A 38 1.49 -8.19 -0.06
N ARG A 39 2.77 -7.78 0.02
CA ARG A 39 3.89 -8.67 0.34
C ARG A 39 3.72 -9.30 1.71
N LEU A 40 3.50 -8.51 2.74
CA LEU A 40 3.42 -9.00 4.12
C LEU A 40 2.20 -9.88 4.33
N SER A 41 1.05 -9.52 3.75
CA SER A 41 -0.16 -10.33 3.78
C SER A 41 0.07 -11.71 3.16
N ARG A 42 0.73 -11.76 1.99
CA ARG A 42 1.10 -13.01 1.33
C ARG A 42 2.12 -13.82 2.14
N LYS A 43 3.15 -13.15 2.66
CA LYS A 43 4.26 -13.80 3.37
C LYS A 43 3.82 -14.47 4.67
N PHE A 44 2.90 -13.85 5.40
CA PHE A 44 2.40 -14.37 6.67
C PHE A 44 1.03 -15.05 6.56
N ASP A 45 0.50 -15.20 5.35
CA ASP A 45 -0.80 -15.81 5.07
C ASP A 45 -1.95 -15.19 5.91
N VAL A 46 -1.99 -13.86 5.96
CA VAL A 46 -3.03 -13.10 6.67
C VAL A 46 -3.74 -12.14 5.74
N THR A 47 -4.96 -11.73 6.10
CA THR A 47 -5.65 -10.67 5.35
C THR A 47 -4.97 -9.31 5.59
N GLY A 48 -4.90 -8.50 4.55
CA GLY A 48 -4.47 -7.13 4.65
C GLY A 48 -5.04 -6.24 3.56
N LYS A 49 -5.26 -4.97 3.91
CA LYS A 49 -5.83 -3.97 3.01
C LYS A 49 -5.09 -2.65 3.11
N TYR A 50 -4.88 -2.00 1.97
CA TYR A 50 -4.52 -0.59 1.94
C TYR A 50 -5.80 0.26 2.05
N LEU A 51 -5.85 1.12 3.05
CA LEU A 51 -6.95 2.04 3.29
C LEU A 51 -6.74 3.28 2.43
N TRP A 52 -7.53 3.41 1.37
CA TRP A 52 -7.46 4.54 0.45
C TRP A 52 -8.42 5.63 0.89
N LEU A 53 -7.88 6.76 1.37
CA LEU A 53 -8.71 7.91 1.72
C LEU A 53 -9.22 8.61 0.46
N SER A 54 -10.53 8.57 0.28
CA SER A 54 -11.26 9.34 -0.73
C SER A 54 -11.85 10.58 -0.05
N ASP A 55 -11.06 11.66 -0.02
CA ASP A 55 -11.43 12.94 0.58
C ASP A 55 -11.19 14.08 -0.41
N ALA A 56 -12.28 14.64 -0.94
CA ALA A 56 -12.25 15.69 -1.96
C ALA A 56 -11.75 17.03 -1.42
N THR A 57 -11.71 17.18 -0.09
CA THR A 57 -11.23 18.38 0.60
C THR A 57 -9.74 18.30 0.95
N GLY A 58 -9.13 17.13 0.77
CA GLY A 58 -7.73 16.89 1.07
C GLY A 58 -6.75 17.48 0.04
N PRO A 59 -5.44 17.48 0.35
CA PRO A 59 -4.41 18.08 -0.50
C PRO A 59 -4.14 17.32 -1.82
N TYR A 60 -4.74 16.15 -2.00
CA TYR A 60 -4.56 15.27 -3.17
C TYR A 60 -5.92 14.86 -3.74
N ALA A 61 -6.74 15.87 -4.10
CA ALA A 61 -8.07 15.68 -4.66
C ALA A 61 -8.05 14.96 -6.04
N ASP A 62 -6.89 14.90 -6.69
CA ASP A 62 -6.63 14.10 -7.89
C ASP A 62 -6.50 12.59 -7.59
N LEU A 63 -6.41 12.19 -6.33
CA LEU A 63 -6.30 10.79 -5.89
C LEU A 63 -7.54 10.33 -5.12
N LEU A 64 -8.72 10.84 -5.51
CA LEU A 64 -9.99 10.50 -4.90
C LEU A 64 -10.42 9.07 -5.15
N ASP A 65 -10.34 8.64 -6.41
CA ASP A 65 -10.74 7.30 -6.82
C ASP A 65 -9.49 6.44 -7.08
N PRO A 66 -9.28 5.33 -6.35
CA PRO A 66 -8.21 4.41 -6.69
C PRO A 66 -8.34 3.83 -8.11
N GLY A 67 -9.54 3.83 -8.71
CA GLY A 67 -9.82 3.39 -10.08
C GLY A 67 -9.11 4.21 -11.15
N ASP A 68 -8.69 5.44 -10.83
CA ASP A 68 -7.86 6.25 -11.73
C ASP A 68 -6.46 5.67 -11.91
N VAL A 69 -6.00 4.83 -10.97
CA VAL A 69 -4.65 4.25 -10.97
C VAL A 69 -4.64 2.74 -11.08
N LEU A 70 -5.53 2.07 -10.35
CA LEU A 70 -5.56 0.63 -10.16
C LEU A 70 -6.73 0.01 -10.91
N ALA A 71 -6.56 -1.22 -11.40
CA ALA A 71 -7.67 -1.98 -11.95
C ALA A 71 -8.64 -2.42 -10.86
N ASP A 72 -9.92 -2.61 -11.21
CA ASP A 72 -10.98 -3.06 -10.31
C ASP A 72 -10.61 -4.35 -9.55
N SER A 73 -9.92 -5.28 -10.20
CA SER A 73 -9.46 -6.52 -9.58
C SER A 73 -8.46 -6.27 -8.44
N THR A 74 -7.50 -5.36 -8.64
CA THR A 74 -6.53 -4.97 -7.62
C THR A 74 -7.22 -4.21 -6.49
N ILE A 75 -8.18 -3.34 -6.81
CA ILE A 75 -8.96 -2.61 -5.80
C ILE A 75 -9.75 -3.60 -4.93
N ALA A 76 -10.52 -4.50 -5.56
CA ALA A 76 -11.30 -5.51 -4.86
C ALA A 76 -10.43 -6.42 -3.98
N ALA A 77 -9.24 -6.80 -4.45
CA ALA A 77 -8.33 -7.68 -3.73
C ALA A 77 -7.60 -6.97 -2.58
N HIS A 78 -7.10 -5.75 -2.77
CA HIS A 78 -6.08 -5.18 -1.87
C HIS A 78 -6.42 -3.81 -1.29
N VAL A 79 -7.46 -3.13 -1.78
CA VAL A 79 -7.82 -1.79 -1.33
C VAL A 79 -9.14 -1.81 -0.59
N GLN A 80 -9.26 -0.93 0.38
CA GLN A 80 -10.53 -0.55 1.00
C GLN A 80 -10.63 0.98 0.96
N VAL A 81 -11.65 1.49 0.26
CA VAL A 81 -11.89 2.94 0.19
C VAL A 81 -12.55 3.42 1.47
N VAL A 82 -12.02 4.49 2.05
CA VAL A 82 -12.53 5.12 3.28
C VAL A 82 -12.81 6.61 3.03
N GLY A 83 -13.92 7.11 3.54
CA GLY A 83 -14.32 8.53 3.39
C GLY A 83 -13.76 9.47 4.46
N ARG A 84 -12.99 8.94 5.42
CA ARG A 84 -12.33 9.71 6.49
C ARG A 84 -11.06 9.02 6.91
N ALA A 85 -10.14 9.76 7.52
CA ALA A 85 -8.92 9.20 8.07
C ALA A 85 -9.26 8.02 9.01
N PRO A 86 -8.62 6.85 8.84
CA PRO A 86 -8.88 5.69 9.66
C PRO A 86 -8.41 5.92 11.09
N ASP A 87 -9.17 5.41 12.06
CA ASP A 87 -8.63 5.24 13.41
C ASP A 87 -7.62 4.09 13.40
N LEU A 88 -6.38 4.40 13.76
CA LEU A 88 -5.26 3.46 13.81
C LEU A 88 -4.86 3.13 15.25
N THR A 89 -5.63 3.60 16.23
CA THR A 89 -5.37 3.34 17.65
C THR A 89 -5.29 1.83 17.92
N GLY A 90 -4.32 1.43 18.73
CA GLY A 90 -4.10 0.03 19.07
C GLY A 90 -3.33 -0.78 18.00
N ARG A 91 -2.98 -0.17 16.85
CA ARG A 91 -2.13 -0.80 15.84
C ARG A 91 -0.66 -0.43 16.05
N GLN A 92 0.23 -1.40 15.89
CA GLN A 92 1.68 -1.17 15.92
C GLN A 92 2.23 -0.88 14.53
N ASN A 93 3.21 0.02 14.42
CA ASN A 93 3.86 0.32 13.14
C ASN A 93 4.79 -0.82 12.71
N ILE A 94 4.53 -1.44 11.55
CA ILE A 94 5.29 -2.59 11.05
C ILE A 94 6.75 -2.22 10.78
N GLY A 95 7.02 -1.05 10.20
CA GLY A 95 8.39 -0.61 9.90
C GLY A 95 9.25 -0.48 11.16
N VAL A 96 8.65 -0.08 12.29
CA VAL A 96 9.32 -0.04 13.60
C VAL A 96 9.51 -1.43 14.19
N VAL A 97 8.48 -2.28 14.12
CA VAL A 97 8.51 -3.64 14.67
C VAL A 97 9.51 -4.53 13.92
N ALA A 98 9.49 -4.51 12.59
CA ALA A 98 10.31 -5.38 11.73
C ALA A 98 11.82 -5.23 11.98
N ARG A 99 12.28 -4.02 12.36
CA ARG A 99 13.68 -3.76 12.71
C ARG A 99 14.15 -4.43 14.01
N ARG A 100 13.23 -5.00 14.80
CA ARG A 100 13.49 -5.52 16.15
C ARG A 100 13.13 -6.99 16.32
N VAL A 101 12.41 -7.58 15.36
CA VAL A 101 11.90 -8.94 15.46
C VAL A 101 12.25 -9.74 14.20
N SER A 102 12.37 -11.06 14.37
CA SER A 102 12.44 -11.98 13.24
C SER A 102 11.07 -12.19 12.59
N GLN A 103 11.05 -12.74 11.38
CA GLN A 103 9.83 -13.16 10.70
C GLN A 103 8.98 -14.10 11.58
N ARG A 104 9.63 -15.07 12.26
CA ARG A 104 8.94 -16.00 13.17
C ARG A 104 8.28 -15.28 14.33
N GLN A 105 8.97 -14.32 14.95
CA GLN A 105 8.41 -13.55 16.06
C GLN A 105 7.23 -12.68 15.60
N PHE A 106 7.32 -12.07 14.41
CA PHE A 106 6.20 -11.31 13.85
C PHE A 106 4.98 -12.19 13.57
N ALA A 107 5.17 -13.40 13.02
CA ALA A 107 4.10 -14.37 12.83
C ALA A 107 3.42 -14.74 14.18
N GLN A 108 4.20 -14.98 15.23
CA GLN A 108 3.66 -15.24 16.56
C GLN A 108 2.84 -14.06 17.11
N MET A 109 3.24 -12.82 16.83
CA MET A 109 2.46 -11.65 17.23
C MET A 109 1.13 -11.57 16.48
N LEU A 110 1.11 -11.89 15.18
CA LEU A 110 -0.13 -12.00 14.41
C LEU A 110 -1.07 -13.06 14.99
N ASP A 111 -0.53 -14.25 15.33
CA ASP A 111 -1.29 -15.34 15.95
C ASP A 111 -1.89 -14.95 17.32
N GLN A 112 -1.19 -14.11 18.07
CA GLN A 112 -1.64 -13.56 19.35
C GLN A 112 -2.67 -12.43 19.18
N GLY A 113 -3.05 -12.09 17.95
CA GLY A 113 -4.07 -11.09 17.65
C GLY A 113 -3.55 -9.66 17.60
N HIS A 114 -2.22 -9.44 17.66
CA HIS A 114 -1.68 -8.10 17.47
C HIS A 114 -2.08 -7.54 16.10
N ARG A 115 -2.38 -6.24 16.07
CA ARG A 115 -2.80 -5.53 14.86
C ARG A 115 -1.71 -4.54 14.45
N PHE A 116 -1.56 -4.37 13.15
CA PHE A 116 -0.45 -3.59 12.61
C PHE A 116 -0.89 -2.58 11.55
N VAL A 117 -0.08 -1.55 11.40
CA VAL A 117 -0.19 -0.54 10.34
C VAL A 117 1.15 -0.40 9.59
N CYS A 118 1.09 -0.42 8.27
CA CYS A 118 2.18 -0.04 7.38
C CYS A 118 2.01 1.42 6.95
N ASP A 119 3.05 2.21 7.09
CA ASP A 119 3.17 3.57 6.57
C ASP A 119 4.45 3.77 5.75
N ALA A 120 5.06 2.70 5.26
CA ALA A 120 6.30 2.78 4.50
C ALA A 120 6.11 3.63 3.22
N MET A 121 6.95 4.65 3.04
CA MET A 121 6.81 5.62 1.93
C MET A 121 7.80 5.45 0.78
N ALA A 122 8.92 4.77 1.00
CA ALA A 122 10.04 4.75 0.06
C ALA A 122 10.71 3.38 -0.05
N GLU A 123 10.83 2.68 1.07
CA GLU A 123 11.56 1.42 1.16
C GLU A 123 10.61 0.25 1.50
N PRO A 124 10.94 -0.97 1.06
CA PRO A 124 10.33 -2.17 1.60
C PRO A 124 10.54 -2.28 3.11
N VAL A 125 9.56 -2.82 3.81
CA VAL A 125 9.71 -3.26 5.20
C VAL A 125 10.58 -4.52 5.21
N VAL A 126 11.67 -4.51 5.97
CA VAL A 126 12.61 -5.65 6.06
C VAL A 126 12.68 -6.11 7.51
N PHE A 127 12.46 -7.41 7.76
CA PHE A 127 12.66 -8.00 9.09
C PHE A 127 14.15 -8.22 9.39
N MET A 128 14.48 -8.34 10.67
CA MET A 128 15.88 -8.47 11.13
C MET A 128 16.63 -9.64 10.50
N ASP A 129 15.92 -10.74 10.19
CA ASP A 129 16.46 -11.98 9.64
C ASP A 129 16.19 -12.14 8.13
N GLU A 130 15.79 -11.07 7.43
CA GLU A 130 15.59 -11.09 5.98
C GLU A 130 16.81 -10.60 5.21
N SER A 131 17.09 -11.25 4.08
CA SER A 131 18.06 -10.73 3.12
C SER A 131 17.41 -9.67 2.23
N ALA A 132 18.16 -8.61 1.92
CA ALA A 132 17.68 -7.57 1.00
C ALA A 132 17.36 -8.12 -0.40
N ALA A 133 18.07 -9.16 -0.85
CA ALA A 133 17.86 -9.79 -2.15
C ALA A 133 16.51 -10.52 -2.20
N ASP A 134 16.16 -11.26 -1.14
CA ASP A 134 14.88 -11.97 -1.05
C ASP A 134 13.72 -10.98 -0.97
N VAL A 135 13.83 -9.93 -0.15
CA VAL A 135 12.81 -8.87 -0.10
C VAL A 135 12.63 -8.22 -1.46
N ALA A 136 13.71 -7.91 -2.18
CA ALA A 136 13.61 -7.34 -3.51
C ALA A 136 12.94 -8.30 -4.50
N ALA A 137 13.18 -9.61 -4.40
CA ALA A 137 12.52 -10.62 -5.23
C ALA A 137 11.02 -10.73 -4.91
N GLU A 138 10.65 -10.79 -3.63
CA GLU A 138 9.26 -10.80 -3.18
C GLU A 138 8.52 -9.54 -3.64
N MET A 139 9.15 -8.36 -3.50
CA MET A 139 8.60 -7.08 -3.95
C MET A 139 8.36 -7.04 -5.47
N ARG A 140 9.29 -7.57 -6.27
CA ARG A 140 9.09 -7.71 -7.73
C ARG A 140 7.91 -8.63 -8.03
N GLY A 141 7.77 -9.73 -7.30
CA GLY A 141 6.65 -10.66 -7.43
C GLY A 141 5.31 -9.98 -7.17
N VAL A 142 5.15 -9.28 -6.05
CA VAL A 142 3.88 -8.58 -5.76
C VAL A 142 3.62 -7.40 -6.70
N ALA A 143 4.67 -6.71 -7.17
CA ALA A 143 4.52 -5.63 -8.13
C ALA A 143 4.03 -6.14 -9.50
N ALA A 144 4.40 -7.35 -9.90
CA ALA A 144 3.88 -7.98 -11.12
C ALA A 144 2.38 -8.30 -11.02
N ASP A 145 1.86 -8.55 -9.81
CA ASP A 145 0.44 -8.80 -9.56
C ASP A 145 -0.39 -7.51 -9.41
N LEU A 146 0.26 -6.34 -9.35
CA LEU A 146 -0.41 -5.05 -9.24
C LEU A 146 -0.92 -4.62 -10.63
N ALA A 147 -2.21 -4.83 -10.88
CA ALA A 147 -2.84 -4.43 -12.12
C ALA A 147 -3.19 -2.92 -12.11
N LEU A 148 -2.68 -2.20 -13.10
CA LEU A 148 -3.01 -0.80 -13.34
C LEU A 148 -4.36 -0.66 -14.07
N ALA A 149 -5.03 0.48 -13.84
CA ALA A 149 -6.19 0.91 -14.60
C ALA A 149 -5.90 0.86 -16.10
N ALA A 150 -6.92 0.55 -16.91
CA ALA A 150 -6.73 0.31 -18.35
C ALA A 150 -6.00 1.44 -19.09
N PRO A 151 -6.33 2.73 -18.87
CA PRO A 151 -5.63 3.83 -19.54
C PRO A 151 -4.14 3.88 -19.19
N LEU A 152 -3.79 3.71 -17.91
CA LEU A 152 -2.39 3.72 -17.47
C LEU A 152 -1.62 2.50 -17.96
N ARG A 153 -2.25 1.32 -17.99
CA ARG A 153 -1.64 0.11 -18.52
C ARG A 153 -1.29 0.26 -20.00
N THR A 154 -2.21 0.81 -20.80
CA THR A 154 -1.97 1.08 -22.22
C THR A 154 -0.84 2.10 -22.38
N ALA A 155 -0.90 3.23 -21.67
CA ALA A 155 0.14 4.25 -21.73
C ALA A 155 1.53 3.70 -21.34
N LEU A 156 1.60 2.85 -20.32
CA LEU A 156 2.84 2.18 -19.90
C LEU A 156 3.36 1.24 -21.00
N GLN A 157 2.48 0.43 -21.59
CA GLN A 157 2.86 -0.48 -22.67
C GLN A 157 3.40 0.28 -23.89
N ASP A 158 2.73 1.35 -24.29
CA ASP A 158 3.15 2.20 -25.40
C ASP A 158 4.52 2.85 -25.13
N CYS A 159 4.71 3.38 -23.91
CA CYS A 159 6.00 3.94 -23.48
C CYS A 159 7.12 2.89 -23.51
N VAL A 160 6.87 1.68 -22.99
CA VAL A 160 7.88 0.60 -22.98
C VAL A 160 8.23 0.17 -24.40
N GLN A 161 7.25 0.05 -25.30
CA GLN A 161 7.47 -0.27 -26.70
C GLN A 161 8.32 0.80 -27.40
N MET A 162 7.97 2.07 -27.19
CA MET A 162 8.72 3.21 -27.74
C MET A 162 10.18 3.21 -27.25
N LEU A 163 10.40 3.03 -25.94
CA LEU A 163 11.75 2.98 -25.37
C LEU A 163 12.54 1.77 -25.88
N GLY A 164 11.89 0.62 -26.08
CA GLY A 164 12.52 -0.58 -26.63
C GLY A 164 13.03 -0.36 -28.05
N HIS A 165 12.27 0.38 -28.86
CA HIS A 165 12.69 0.77 -30.20
C HIS A 165 13.91 1.70 -30.18
N TRP A 166 13.94 2.68 -29.27
CA TRP A 166 15.00 3.68 -29.20
C TRP A 166 16.29 3.16 -28.55
N GLY A 167 16.17 2.21 -27.63
CA GLY A 167 17.30 1.63 -26.88
C GLY A 167 17.91 0.38 -27.49
N ASN A 168 17.58 0.00 -28.73
CA ASN A 168 17.96 -1.30 -29.32
C ASN A 168 17.63 -2.49 -28.38
N GLY A 169 16.51 -2.42 -27.66
CA GLY A 169 16.09 -3.43 -26.69
C GLY A 169 16.80 -3.38 -25.32
N GLN A 170 17.78 -2.50 -25.11
CA GLN A 170 18.41 -2.30 -23.80
C GLN A 170 17.89 -1.02 -23.15
N ILE A 171 17.06 -1.17 -22.13
CA ILE A 171 16.49 -0.05 -21.38
C ILE A 171 17.07 -0.07 -19.96
N ALA A 172 17.67 1.04 -19.55
CA ALA A 172 17.99 1.30 -18.15
C ALA A 172 17.03 2.36 -17.60
N ALA A 173 16.43 2.10 -16.45
CA ALA A 173 15.57 3.05 -15.76
C ALA A 173 16.29 3.57 -14.51
N ILE A 174 16.32 4.89 -14.35
CA ILE A 174 16.84 5.55 -13.14
C ILE A 174 15.70 6.37 -12.57
N HIS A 175 15.26 6.02 -11.36
CA HIS A 175 14.28 6.83 -10.63
C HIS A 175 15.03 7.83 -9.74
N VAL A 176 14.98 9.12 -10.11
CA VAL A 176 15.58 10.20 -9.32
C VAL A 176 14.48 10.98 -8.61
N ARG A 177 14.38 10.80 -7.28
CA ARG A 177 13.43 11.55 -6.45
C ARG A 177 14.01 12.94 -6.15
N ARG A 178 13.54 13.96 -6.89
CA ARG A 178 13.95 15.36 -6.65
C ARG A 178 12.90 16.25 -6.00
N GLY A 179 11.64 15.81 -5.88
CA GLY A 179 10.56 16.63 -5.30
C GLY A 179 10.96 17.24 -3.96
N ASP A 180 11.41 16.40 -3.00
CA ASP A 180 11.84 16.89 -1.69
C ASP A 180 13.16 17.68 -1.70
N ILE A 181 14.00 17.52 -2.73
CA ILE A 181 15.25 18.28 -2.94
C ILE A 181 14.93 19.69 -3.48
N LEU A 182 13.85 19.82 -4.26
CA LEU A 182 13.42 21.07 -4.90
C LEU A 182 12.39 21.83 -4.07
N ASP A 183 11.62 21.11 -3.23
CA ASP A 183 10.58 21.65 -2.34
C ASP A 183 11.13 21.99 -0.94
N ALA A 184 12.37 21.61 -0.63
CA ALA A 184 13.12 22.24 0.47
C ALA A 184 13.44 23.68 0.03
N HIS A 185 12.75 24.67 0.63
CA HIS A 185 12.97 26.08 0.32
C HIS A 185 14.47 26.48 0.38
N PRO A 186 14.95 27.40 -0.49
CA PRO A 186 16.26 28.03 -0.37
C PRO A 186 16.43 28.79 0.96
#